data_AF-A0A167FFB7-F1
#
_entry.id   AF-A0A167FFB7-F1
#
_cell.length_a   1.000
_cell.length_b   1.000
_cell.length_c   1.000
_cell.angle_alpha   90.00
_cell.angle_beta   90.00
_cell.angle_gamma   90.00
#
_symmetry.space_group_name_H-M   'P 1'
#
loop_
_entity.id
_entity.type
_entity.pdbx_description
1 polymer ?
#
loop_
_entity_poly.entity_id
_entity_poly.type
_entity_poly.pdbx_seq_one_letter_code
_entity_poly.pdbx_strand_id
1 'polypeptide(L)'
;MNSEASKKLYKKSKIRLPWELAFMFAEQPLDENDDENEDEEEMEANVATLQRLKTADDRTRDMTKEEYVHWSECRQASFTFRKGKRFREWAGISQLTDSRPHDDIIDILGFLTFEIVANLTEEALKIKDLEDELELRSGKNSKKRKRDHHLFDGPDEQQRPIMARHIQEAYRRLQAKQPKATALRGFSGGLVTIRTRII
;
A
#
# COMPACT_ATOMS: atom_id res chain seq x y z
N MET A 1 8.94 -2.99 40.80
CA MET A 1 8.62 -4.41 40.48
C MET A 1 7.45 -4.42 39.49
N ASN A 2 7.48 -5.26 38.46
CA ASN A 2 6.54 -5.38 37.31
C ASN A 2 6.91 -4.69 35.98
N SER A 3 8.18 -4.69 35.58
CA SER A 3 8.56 -4.48 34.16
C SER A 3 8.62 -5.81 33.37
N GLU A 4 8.92 -6.93 34.03
CA GLU A 4 9.03 -8.25 33.37
C GLU A 4 7.68 -8.89 33.00
N ALA A 5 6.60 -8.55 33.70
CA ALA A 5 5.28 -9.14 33.46
C ALA A 5 4.63 -8.66 32.15
N SER A 6 5.00 -7.49 31.65
CA SER A 6 4.39 -6.90 30.44
C SER A 6 5.00 -7.44 29.12
N LYS A 7 6.18 -8.07 29.15
CA LYS A 7 6.81 -8.65 27.94
C LYS A 7 6.14 -9.96 27.47
N LYS A 8 5.33 -10.61 28.30
CA LYS A 8 4.73 -11.93 28.00
C LYS A 8 3.46 -11.91 27.16
N LEU A 9 2.91 -10.74 26.80
CA LEU A 9 1.56 -10.64 26.22
C LEU A 9 1.48 -10.72 24.69
N TYR A 10 2.60 -10.68 23.96
CA TYR A 10 2.58 -10.81 22.50
C TYR A 10 3.77 -11.63 22.02
N LYS A 11 3.68 -12.96 22.10
CA LYS A 11 4.59 -13.83 21.35
C LYS A 11 4.23 -13.68 19.87
N LYS A 12 4.97 -12.86 19.13
CA LYS A 12 4.80 -12.72 17.68
C LYS A 12 5.03 -14.11 17.07
N SER A 13 4.07 -14.59 16.29
CA SER A 13 4.26 -15.81 15.49
C SER A 13 5.30 -15.51 14.41
N LYS A 14 6.51 -16.08 14.52
CA LYS A 14 7.50 -16.08 13.44
C LYS A 14 6.88 -16.81 12.25
N ILE A 15 6.55 -16.07 11.19
CA ILE A 15 6.10 -16.65 9.92
C ILE A 15 7.36 -17.08 9.18
N ARG A 16 7.39 -18.35 8.77
CA ARG A 16 8.51 -18.99 8.10
C ARG A 16 8.08 -19.34 6.67
N LEU A 17 8.75 -18.79 5.66
CA LEU A 17 8.40 -19.01 4.26
C LEU A 17 9.09 -20.27 3.71
N PRO A 18 8.41 -21.11 2.91
CA PRO A 18 9.00 -22.35 2.39
C PRO A 18 10.22 -22.19 1.48
N TRP A 19 10.48 -20.97 0.99
CA TRP A 19 11.63 -20.64 0.13
C TRP A 19 12.75 -19.91 0.86
N GLU A 20 12.67 -19.81 2.19
CA GLU A 20 13.80 -19.33 2.99
C GLU A 20 14.95 -20.34 2.97
N LEU A 21 16.18 -19.83 3.11
CA LEU A 21 17.39 -20.64 3.09
C LEU A 21 17.39 -21.71 4.18
N ALA A 22 16.79 -21.42 5.34
CA ALA A 22 16.63 -22.40 6.42
C ALA A 22 15.98 -23.69 5.88
N PHE A 23 14.84 -23.58 5.18
CA PHE A 23 14.10 -24.73 4.65
C PHE A 23 14.73 -25.41 3.42
N MET A 24 15.91 -24.98 2.97
CA MET A 24 16.69 -25.73 1.99
C MET A 24 17.11 -27.11 2.55
N PHE A 25 17.25 -27.21 3.87
CA PHE A 25 17.72 -28.42 4.55
C PHE A 25 16.56 -29.20 5.18
N ALA A 26 16.64 -30.53 5.11
CA ALA A 26 15.58 -31.43 5.58
C ALA A 26 15.44 -31.44 7.11
N GLU A 27 16.53 -31.24 7.83
CA GLU A 27 16.55 -31.11 9.30
C GLU A 27 16.82 -29.66 9.66
N GLN A 28 15.99 -29.13 10.57
CA GLN A 28 16.20 -27.82 11.16
C GLN A 28 16.73 -28.02 12.58
N PRO A 29 17.78 -27.29 12.99
CA PRO A 29 18.18 -27.28 14.39
C PRO A 29 17.02 -26.76 15.25
N LEU A 30 16.92 -27.28 16.48
CA LEU A 30 16.01 -26.69 17.47
C LEU A 30 16.52 -25.27 17.77
N ASP A 31 15.62 -24.28 17.76
CA ASP A 31 15.91 -22.89 18.11
C ASP A 31 16.28 -22.80 19.61
N GLU A 32 17.51 -23.17 19.98
CA GLU A 32 18.01 -23.16 21.38
C GLU A 32 18.52 -21.78 21.83
N ASN A 33 18.64 -20.79 20.92
CA ASN A 33 19.20 -19.46 21.18
C ASN A 33 18.31 -18.33 20.63
N ASP A 34 17.09 -18.17 21.17
CA ASP A 34 16.12 -17.13 20.75
C ASP A 34 16.48 -15.70 21.25
N ASP A 35 17.55 -15.54 22.04
CA ASP A 35 17.92 -14.26 22.70
C ASP A 35 19.19 -13.56 22.16
N GLU A 36 20.04 -14.21 21.35
CA GLU A 36 21.36 -13.64 20.98
C GLU A 36 21.56 -13.27 19.51
N ASN A 37 20.62 -13.63 18.62
CA ASN A 37 20.66 -13.21 17.22
C ASN A 37 19.37 -12.47 16.88
N GLU A 38 19.33 -11.17 17.13
CA GLU A 38 18.41 -10.30 16.38
C GLU A 38 18.86 -10.39 14.91
N ASP A 39 18.26 -11.31 14.15
CA ASP A 39 18.55 -11.51 12.74
C ASP A 39 18.40 -10.17 12.00
N GLU A 40 19.28 -9.86 11.04
CA GLU A 40 19.24 -8.61 10.26
C GLU A 40 17.83 -8.32 9.67
N GLU A 41 17.08 -9.38 9.39
CA GLU A 41 15.72 -9.33 8.87
C GLU A 41 14.68 -8.90 9.94
N GLU A 42 14.87 -9.25 11.22
CA GLU A 42 14.04 -8.74 12.32
C GLU A 42 14.34 -7.25 12.56
N MET A 43 15.60 -6.83 12.40
CA MET A 43 15.96 -5.41 12.39
C MET A 43 15.28 -4.67 11.24
N GLU A 44 15.27 -5.20 10.01
CA GLU A 44 14.58 -4.58 8.87
C GLU A 44 13.06 -4.46 9.07
N ALA A 45 12.42 -5.53 9.57
CA ALA A 45 10.99 -5.51 9.88
C ALA A 45 10.65 -4.49 10.99
N ASN A 46 11.52 -4.36 11.99
CA ASN A 46 11.40 -3.34 13.03
C ASN A 46 11.57 -1.93 12.46
N VAL A 47 12.52 -1.70 11.54
CA VAL A 47 12.70 -0.42 10.86
C VAL A 47 11.46 -0.05 10.03
N ALA A 48 10.91 -0.97 9.24
CA ALA A 48 9.70 -0.73 8.47
C ALA A 48 8.49 -0.38 9.36
N THR A 49 8.38 -1.06 10.52
CA THR A 49 7.35 -0.78 11.51
C THR A 49 7.51 0.62 12.11
N LEU A 50 8.74 1.00 12.47
CA LEU A 50 9.06 2.34 12.99
C LEU A 50 8.76 3.44 11.97
N GLN A 51 9.11 3.22 10.69
CA GLN A 51 8.79 4.18 9.63
C GLN A 51 7.28 4.36 9.49
N ARG A 52 6.50 3.27 9.49
CA ARG A 52 5.02 3.35 9.42
C ARG A 52 4.43 4.10 10.61
N LEU A 53 4.96 3.89 11.81
CA LEU A 53 4.54 4.63 13.01
C LEU A 53 4.87 6.11 12.89
N LYS A 54 6.10 6.45 12.49
CA LYS A 54 6.51 7.83 12.27
C LYS A 54 5.63 8.53 11.23
N THR A 55 5.36 7.90 10.10
CA THR A 55 4.48 8.48 9.06
C THR A 55 3.05 8.69 9.57
N ALA A 56 2.56 7.81 10.44
CA ALA A 56 1.26 7.99 11.08
C ALA A 56 1.28 9.19 12.04
N ASP A 57 2.30 9.30 12.89
CA ASP A 57 2.46 10.40 13.84
C ASP A 57 2.56 11.74 13.11
N ASP A 58 3.41 11.82 12.08
CA ASP A 58 3.59 13.01 11.24
C ASP A 58 2.27 13.44 10.58
N ARG A 59 1.45 12.46 10.16
CA ARG A 59 0.15 12.73 9.54
C ARG A 59 -0.91 13.19 10.53
N THR A 60 -0.88 12.66 11.75
CA THR A 60 -1.89 12.95 12.78
C THR A 60 -1.55 14.14 13.68
N ARG A 61 -0.33 14.69 13.57
CA ARG A 61 0.18 15.75 14.44
C ARG A 61 -0.73 16.97 14.53
N ASP A 62 -1.26 17.40 13.39
CA ASP A 62 -2.04 18.64 13.26
C ASP A 62 -3.55 18.37 13.05
N MET A 63 -4.01 17.13 13.26
CA MET A 63 -5.42 16.75 13.11
C MET A 63 -6.26 17.15 14.33
N THR A 64 -7.48 17.61 14.07
CA THR A 64 -8.51 17.73 15.10
C THR A 64 -8.98 16.35 15.59
N LYS A 65 -9.68 16.31 16.72
CA LYS A 65 -10.25 15.07 17.26
C LYS A 65 -11.15 14.35 16.24
N GLU A 66 -11.98 15.10 15.53
CA GLU A 66 -12.92 14.54 14.55
C GLU A 66 -12.19 13.94 13.35
N GLU A 67 -11.18 14.66 12.83
CA GLU A 67 -10.33 14.18 11.73
C GLU A 67 -9.53 12.93 12.14
N TYR A 68 -9.00 12.91 13.37
CA TYR A 68 -8.28 11.74 13.88
C TYR A 68 -9.19 10.52 14.02
N VAL A 69 -10.41 10.69 14.53
CA VAL A 69 -11.40 9.59 14.61
C VAL A 69 -11.69 9.05 13.22
N HIS A 70 -11.99 9.93 12.27
CA HIS A 70 -12.24 9.53 10.88
C HIS A 70 -11.04 8.80 10.26
N TRP A 71 -9.82 9.32 10.45
CA TRP A 71 -8.58 8.69 10.00
C TRP A 71 -8.41 7.27 10.58
N SER A 72 -8.66 7.11 11.88
CA SER A 72 -8.53 5.81 12.56
C SER A 72 -9.56 4.78 12.06
N GLU A 73 -10.80 5.20 11.80
CA GLU A 73 -11.84 4.34 11.23
C GLU A 73 -11.49 3.91 9.80
N CYS A 74 -11.07 4.85 8.95
CA CYS A 74 -10.65 4.55 7.59
C CYS A 74 -9.42 3.65 7.53
N ARG A 75 -8.48 3.79 8.46
CA ARG A 75 -7.28 2.94 8.55
C ARG A 75 -7.62 1.49 8.94
N GLN A 76 -8.64 1.28 9.77
CA GLN A 76 -9.09 -0.06 10.17
C GLN A 76 -10.09 -0.68 9.18
N ALA A 77 -10.62 0.11 8.24
CA ALA A 77 -11.54 -0.39 7.23
C ALA A 77 -10.82 -1.37 6.29
N SER A 78 -11.46 -2.51 6.05
CA SER A 78 -10.96 -3.57 5.17
C SER A 78 -12.05 -4.01 4.19
N PHE A 79 -11.62 -4.46 3.01
CA PHE A 79 -12.51 -5.03 1.99
C PHE A 79 -13.13 -6.36 2.44
N THR A 80 -12.46 -7.09 3.34
CA THR A 80 -12.82 -8.49 3.66
C THR A 80 -13.27 -8.66 5.11
N PHE A 81 -12.84 -7.78 6.03
CA PHE A 81 -13.25 -7.86 7.44
C PHE A 81 -14.77 -7.81 7.59
N ARG A 82 -15.34 -8.87 8.17
CA ARG A 82 -16.80 -9.10 8.32
C ARG A 82 -17.60 -9.06 7.00
N LYS A 83 -16.93 -9.04 5.84
CA LYS A 83 -17.53 -8.92 4.50
C LYS A 83 -17.05 -10.00 3.52
N GLY A 84 -16.36 -11.04 4.00
CA GLY A 84 -15.76 -12.09 3.17
C GLY A 84 -16.72 -12.77 2.18
N LYS A 85 -18.00 -13.02 2.55
CA LYS A 85 -18.99 -13.58 1.61
C LYS A 85 -19.20 -12.67 0.39
N ARG A 86 -19.45 -11.38 0.62
CA ARG A 86 -19.69 -10.39 -0.43
C ARG A 86 -18.44 -10.18 -1.28
N PHE A 87 -17.27 -10.16 -0.66
CA PHE A 87 -16.00 -10.06 -1.37
C PHE A 87 -15.76 -11.25 -2.31
N ARG A 88 -15.98 -12.50 -1.82
CA ARG A 88 -15.83 -13.72 -2.64
C ARG A 88 -16.74 -13.71 -3.88
N GLU A 89 -17.98 -13.27 -3.71
CA GLU A 89 -18.95 -13.16 -4.80
C GLU A 89 -18.56 -12.07 -5.80
N TRP A 90 -18.21 -10.88 -5.32
CA TRP A 90 -17.78 -9.76 -6.16
C TRP A 90 -16.51 -10.06 -6.96
N ALA A 91 -15.51 -10.68 -6.33
CA ALA A 91 -14.27 -11.06 -6.98
C ALA A 91 -14.40 -12.30 -7.88
N GLY A 92 -15.57 -12.96 -7.91
CA GLY A 92 -15.81 -14.12 -8.74
C GLY A 92 -14.95 -15.34 -8.37
N ILE A 93 -14.57 -15.50 -7.09
CA ILE A 93 -13.59 -16.54 -6.69
C ILE A 93 -14.07 -17.95 -7.05
N SER A 94 -15.37 -18.23 -6.92
CA SER A 94 -15.95 -19.53 -7.31
C SER A 94 -15.83 -19.85 -8.80
N GLN A 95 -15.52 -18.87 -9.66
CA GLN A 95 -15.27 -19.10 -11.09
C GLN A 95 -13.80 -19.45 -11.38
N LEU A 96 -12.90 -19.15 -10.43
CA LEU A 96 -11.45 -19.31 -10.59
C LEU A 96 -10.92 -20.55 -9.86
N THR A 97 -11.61 -21.00 -8.82
CA THR A 97 -11.18 -22.11 -7.97
C THR A 97 -12.31 -23.12 -7.73
N ASP A 98 -12.03 -24.40 -7.92
CA ASP A 98 -13.00 -25.50 -7.71
C ASP A 98 -13.37 -25.70 -6.22
N SER A 99 -12.47 -25.30 -5.31
CA SER A 99 -12.65 -25.40 -3.86
C SER A 99 -12.85 -24.04 -3.20
N ARG A 100 -13.58 -24.01 -2.08
CA ARG A 100 -13.72 -22.80 -1.27
C ARG A 100 -12.37 -22.44 -0.63
N PRO A 101 -11.81 -21.24 -0.89
CA PRO A 101 -10.55 -20.82 -0.28
C PRO A 101 -10.68 -20.66 1.23
N HIS A 102 -9.58 -20.88 1.94
CA HIS A 102 -9.48 -20.67 3.39
C HIS A 102 -9.69 -19.18 3.75
N ASP A 103 -10.18 -18.90 4.95
CA ASP A 103 -10.43 -17.52 5.37
C ASP A 103 -9.13 -16.70 5.48
N ASP A 104 -7.98 -17.32 5.75
CA ASP A 104 -6.66 -16.65 5.73
C ASP A 104 -6.29 -16.13 4.33
N ILE A 105 -6.65 -16.86 3.27
CA ILE A 105 -6.43 -16.40 1.89
C ILE A 105 -7.28 -15.14 1.64
N ILE A 106 -8.50 -15.11 2.15
CA ILE A 106 -9.37 -13.94 2.04
C ILE A 106 -8.79 -12.75 2.82
N ASP A 107 -8.18 -12.98 3.96
CA ASP A 107 -7.50 -11.92 4.72
C ASP A 107 -6.28 -11.36 3.96
N ILE A 108 -5.43 -12.24 3.43
CA ILE A 108 -4.28 -11.85 2.57
C ILE A 108 -4.75 -11.05 1.34
N LEU A 109 -5.82 -11.49 0.67
CA LEU A 109 -6.40 -10.74 -0.46
C LEU A 109 -6.96 -9.38 -0.02
N GLY A 110 -7.54 -9.30 1.18
CA GLY A 110 -7.97 -8.04 1.78
C GLY A 110 -6.82 -7.07 2.00
N PHE A 111 -5.67 -7.56 2.49
CA PHE A 111 -4.46 -6.78 2.64
C PHE A 111 -3.89 -6.33 1.28
N LEU A 112 -3.74 -7.25 0.32
CA LEU A 112 -3.23 -6.91 -1.01
C LEU A 112 -4.10 -5.89 -1.74
N THR A 113 -5.42 -5.99 -1.62
CA THR A 113 -6.35 -5.01 -2.24
C THR A 113 -6.26 -3.63 -1.59
N PHE A 114 -6.04 -3.58 -0.27
CA PHE A 114 -5.75 -2.33 0.43
C PHE A 114 -4.46 -1.69 -0.08
N GLU A 115 -3.36 -2.45 -0.14
CA GLU A 115 -2.07 -1.95 -0.64
C GLU A 115 -2.15 -1.49 -2.10
N ILE A 116 -2.87 -2.22 -2.96
CA ILE A 116 -3.12 -1.82 -4.36
C ILE A 116 -3.77 -0.43 -4.40
N VAL A 117 -4.81 -0.19 -3.59
CA VAL A 117 -5.52 1.09 -3.56
C VAL A 117 -4.65 2.20 -2.98
N ALA A 118 -3.89 1.91 -1.92
CA ALA A 118 -2.96 2.86 -1.32
C ALA A 118 -1.89 3.29 -2.35
N ASN A 119 -1.17 2.34 -2.94
CA ASN A 119 -0.13 2.60 -3.94
C ASN A 119 -0.67 3.35 -5.16
N LEU A 120 -1.84 2.94 -5.67
CA LEU A 120 -2.45 3.57 -6.84
C LEU A 120 -2.87 5.02 -6.56
N THR A 121 -3.43 5.29 -5.39
CA THR A 121 -3.88 6.66 -5.01
C THR A 121 -2.72 7.57 -4.66
N GLU A 122 -1.66 7.06 -4.02
CA GLU A 122 -0.43 7.81 -3.77
C GLU A 122 0.28 8.23 -5.07
N GLU A 123 0.43 7.30 -6.02
CA GLU A 123 1.01 7.64 -7.34
C GLU A 123 0.12 8.61 -8.13
N ALA A 124 -1.19 8.45 -8.05
CA ALA A 124 -2.13 9.38 -8.69
C ALA A 124 -2.07 10.79 -8.08
N LEU A 125 -1.82 10.89 -6.77
CA LEU A 125 -1.63 12.18 -6.10
C LEU A 125 -0.35 12.86 -6.59
N LYS A 126 0.77 12.13 -6.66
CA LYS A 126 2.04 12.66 -7.22
C LYS A 126 1.87 13.15 -8.66
N ILE A 127 1.13 12.42 -9.50
CA ILE A 127 0.85 12.82 -10.88
C ILE A 127 0.02 14.11 -10.93
N LYS A 128 -1.00 14.20 -10.08
CA LYS A 128 -1.85 15.40 -9.97
C LYS A 128 -1.01 16.62 -9.58
N ASP A 129 -0.14 16.48 -8.58
CA ASP A 129 0.70 17.58 -8.11
C ASP A 129 1.67 18.04 -9.21
N LEU A 130 2.31 17.10 -9.91
CA LEU A 130 3.17 17.40 -11.07
C LEU A 130 2.39 18.13 -12.18
N GLU A 131 1.15 17.74 -12.43
CA GLU A 131 0.32 18.40 -13.41
C GLU A 131 -0.06 19.83 -12.98
N ASP A 132 -0.51 20.00 -11.74
CA ASP A 132 -0.89 21.31 -11.20
C ASP A 132 0.33 22.27 -11.26
N GLU A 133 1.54 21.79 -10.98
CA GLU A 133 2.78 22.55 -11.16
C GLU A 133 3.06 22.93 -12.63
N LEU A 134 2.85 22.01 -13.57
CA LEU A 134 3.03 22.28 -15.00
C LEU A 134 2.01 23.29 -15.53
N GLU A 135 0.76 23.22 -15.06
CA GLU A 135 -0.27 24.21 -15.39
C GLU A 135 0.08 25.62 -14.89
N LEU A 136 0.62 25.71 -13.67
CA LEU A 136 1.11 26.96 -13.08
C LEU A 136 2.26 27.55 -13.91
N ARG A 137 3.23 26.73 -14.33
CA ARG A 137 4.36 27.15 -15.18
C ARG A 137 3.93 27.54 -16.59
N SER A 138 2.95 26.83 -17.17
CA SER A 138 2.48 27.07 -18.54
C SER A 138 1.59 28.32 -18.65
N GLY A 139 1.11 28.88 -17.55
CA GLY A 139 0.31 30.11 -17.52
C GLY A 139 -1.10 29.98 -18.13
N LYS A 140 -1.46 28.82 -18.69
CA LYS A 140 -2.73 28.56 -19.38
C LYS A 140 -3.96 28.73 -18.47
N ASN A 141 -3.81 28.55 -17.16
CA ASN A 141 -4.91 28.67 -16.18
C ASN A 141 -4.94 29.98 -15.38
N SER A 142 -4.00 30.91 -15.60
CA SER A 142 -4.00 32.22 -14.92
C SER A 142 -5.24 33.07 -15.25
N LYS A 143 -5.88 32.84 -16.42
CA LYS A 143 -7.07 33.57 -16.86
C LYS A 143 -8.40 33.04 -16.30
N LYS A 144 -8.48 31.77 -15.87
CA LYS A 144 -9.71 31.19 -15.27
C LYS A 144 -9.76 31.33 -13.75
N ARG A 145 -8.60 31.50 -13.09
CA ARG A 145 -8.47 31.69 -11.64
C ARG A 145 -8.61 33.16 -11.19
N LYS A 146 -8.55 34.12 -12.11
CA LYS A 146 -9.01 35.50 -11.87
C LYS A 146 -10.52 35.61 -12.10
N ARG A 147 -11.30 34.75 -11.45
CA ARG A 147 -12.66 35.19 -11.10
C ARG A 147 -12.44 36.18 -9.97
N ASP A 148 -12.97 37.40 -10.12
CA ASP A 148 -12.93 38.40 -9.05
C ASP A 148 -13.47 37.73 -7.79
N HIS A 149 -12.59 37.50 -6.82
CA HIS A 149 -12.93 36.90 -5.54
C HIS A 149 -13.63 37.99 -4.73
N HIS A 150 -14.91 37.82 -4.45
CA HIS A 150 -15.66 38.78 -3.65
C HIS A 150 -15.51 38.43 -2.16
N LEU A 151 -15.61 39.40 -1.25
CA LEU A 151 -15.48 39.17 0.21
C LEU A 151 -16.48 38.15 0.81
N PHE A 152 -17.47 37.72 0.02
CA PHE A 152 -18.49 36.74 0.39
C PHE A 152 -18.53 35.52 -0.55
N ASP A 153 -17.55 35.38 -1.45
CA ASP A 153 -17.37 34.11 -2.15
C ASP A 153 -16.98 33.03 -1.15
N GLY A 154 -17.48 31.82 -1.36
CA GLY A 154 -17.11 30.68 -0.54
C GLY A 154 -15.59 30.46 -0.54
N PRO A 155 -15.04 29.79 0.48
CA PRO A 155 -13.62 29.45 0.47
C PRO A 155 -13.29 28.76 -0.86
N ASP A 156 -12.15 29.15 -1.47
CA ASP A 156 -11.67 28.50 -2.69
C ASP A 156 -11.76 26.98 -2.51
N GLU A 157 -12.48 26.28 -3.39
CA GLU A 157 -12.57 24.81 -3.36
C GLU A 157 -11.13 24.26 -3.27
N GLN A 158 -10.73 23.86 -2.06
CA GLN A 158 -9.32 23.93 -1.65
C GLN A 158 -8.40 22.93 -2.35
N GLN A 159 -8.92 22.02 -3.17
CA GLN A 159 -8.12 21.19 -4.06
C GLN A 159 -8.99 20.53 -5.12
N ARG A 160 -8.56 20.57 -6.38
CA ARG A 160 -9.18 19.77 -7.44
C ARG A 160 -9.02 18.28 -7.11
N PRO A 161 -10.08 17.46 -7.24
CA PRO A 161 -10.03 16.05 -6.89
C PRO A 161 -9.13 15.24 -7.83
N ILE A 162 -8.79 14.01 -7.41
CA ILE A 162 -8.13 13.03 -8.27
C ILE A 162 -9.11 12.60 -9.37
N MET A 163 -8.71 12.75 -10.63
CA MET A 163 -9.51 12.41 -11.80
C MET A 163 -9.09 11.03 -12.36
N ALA A 164 -9.97 10.43 -13.16
CA ALA A 164 -9.72 9.13 -13.80
C ALA A 164 -8.40 9.09 -14.60
N ARG A 165 -8.01 10.19 -15.24
CA ARG A 165 -6.75 10.32 -15.98
C ARG A 165 -5.50 10.22 -15.09
N HIS A 166 -5.56 10.71 -13.86
CA HIS A 166 -4.44 10.57 -12.91
C HIS A 166 -4.28 9.11 -12.50
N ILE A 167 -5.40 8.39 -12.30
CA ILE A 167 -5.42 6.96 -11.98
C ILE A 167 -4.89 6.12 -13.15
N GLN A 168 -5.29 6.43 -14.39
CA GLN A 168 -4.81 5.73 -15.59
C GLN A 168 -3.30 5.90 -15.77
N GLU A 169 -2.79 7.11 -15.57
CA GLU A 169 -1.35 7.38 -15.65
C GLU A 169 -0.58 6.75 -14.48
N ALA A 170 -1.15 6.73 -13.28
CA ALA A 170 -0.58 6.03 -12.12
C ALA A 170 -0.45 4.54 -12.40
N TYR A 171 -1.52 3.92 -12.90
CA TYR A 171 -1.52 2.52 -13.31
C TYR A 171 -0.45 2.24 -14.37
N ARG A 172 -0.33 3.09 -15.39
CA ARG A 172 0.71 2.96 -16.41
C ARG A 172 2.13 3.00 -15.83
N ARG A 173 2.40 3.90 -14.87
CA ARG A 173 3.70 4.00 -14.19
C ARG A 173 4.00 2.78 -13.33
N LEU A 174 3.02 2.29 -12.58
CA LEU A 174 3.16 1.12 -11.71
C LEU A 174 3.37 -0.18 -12.51
N GLN A 175 2.77 -0.26 -13.71
CA GLN A 175 3.00 -1.36 -14.66
C GLN A 175 4.30 -1.22 -15.49
N ALA A 176 5.09 -0.16 -15.28
CA ALA A 176 6.34 0.02 -16.00
C ALA A 176 7.32 -1.14 -15.72
N LYS A 177 7.98 -1.61 -16.77
CA LYS A 177 8.89 -2.75 -16.70
C LYS A 177 10.17 -2.36 -15.97
N GLN A 178 10.60 -3.21 -15.05
CA GLN A 178 11.92 -3.09 -14.46
C GLN A 178 12.98 -3.40 -15.53
N PRO A 179 14.02 -2.58 -15.71
CA PRO A 179 15.04 -2.80 -16.73
C PRO A 179 15.68 -4.19 -16.67
N LYS A 180 15.87 -4.73 -15.45
CA LYS A 180 16.38 -6.08 -15.21
C LYS A 180 15.51 -7.17 -15.83
N ALA A 181 14.18 -7.01 -15.82
CA ALA A 181 13.25 -7.99 -16.36
C ALA A 181 13.21 -8.00 -17.91
N THR A 182 13.63 -6.90 -18.56
CA THR A 182 13.68 -6.77 -20.02
C THR A 182 15.08 -6.90 -20.62
N ALA A 183 16.12 -6.93 -19.79
CA ALA A 183 17.52 -6.87 -20.22
C ALA A 183 17.89 -7.93 -21.25
N LEU A 184 17.39 -9.16 -21.10
CA LEU A 184 17.68 -10.29 -22.00
C LEU A 184 17.08 -10.15 -23.40
N ARG A 185 16.13 -9.22 -23.60
CA ARG A 185 15.46 -8.99 -24.89
C ARG A 185 15.72 -7.61 -25.48
N GLY A 186 16.65 -6.83 -24.91
CA GLY A 186 16.94 -5.47 -25.35
C GLY A 186 17.53 -5.37 -26.76
N PHE A 187 18.21 -6.42 -27.23
CA PHE A 187 18.84 -6.48 -28.56
C PHE A 187 18.00 -7.22 -29.61
N SER A 188 16.90 -7.87 -29.18
CA SER A 188 15.98 -8.56 -30.08
C SER A 188 14.77 -7.67 -30.37
N GLY A 189 14.44 -7.46 -31.66
CA GLY A 189 13.19 -6.83 -32.04
C GLY A 189 11.97 -7.71 -31.74
N GLY A 190 10.79 -7.10 -31.68
CA GLY A 190 9.51 -7.80 -31.53
C GLY A 190 8.72 -7.41 -30.29
N LEU A 191 7.43 -7.75 -30.29
CA LEU A 191 6.53 -7.49 -29.17
C LEU A 191 6.77 -8.52 -28.06
N VAL A 192 6.90 -8.04 -26.82
CA VAL A 192 7.03 -8.92 -25.64
C VAL A 192 5.67 -9.05 -24.97
N THR A 193 5.13 -10.27 -24.95
CA THR A 193 3.98 -10.61 -24.10
C THR A 193 4.43 -10.66 -22.64
N ILE A 194 3.76 -9.91 -21.78
CA ILE A 194 4.09 -9.83 -20.36
C ILE A 194 2.83 -10.02 -19.52
N ARG A 195 3.03 -10.55 -18.32
CA ARG A 195 1.99 -10.63 -17.30
C ARG A 195 1.84 -9.27 -16.62
N THR A 196 0.61 -8.93 -16.27
CA THR A 196 0.30 -7.76 -15.44
C THR A 196 0.97 -7.90 -14.08
N ARG A 197 1.65 -6.86 -13.63
CA ARG A 197 2.26 -6.83 -12.30
C ARG A 197 1.18 -6.56 -11.26
N ILE A 198 1.21 -7.29 -10.15
CA ILE A 198 0.40 -6.94 -8.99
C ILE A 198 0.99 -5.66 -8.39
N ILE A 199 0.14 -4.65 -8.19
CA ILE A 199 0.49 -3.32 -7.68
C ILE A 199 0.59 -3.37 -6.15
#